data_AF-A0A4U0Q6X3-F1
#
_entry.id   AF-A0A4U0Q6X3-F1
#
_cell.length_a   1.000
_cell.length_b   1.000
_cell.length_c   1.000
_cell.angle_alpha   90.00
_cell.angle_beta   90.00
_cell.angle_gamma   90.00
#
_symmetry.space_group_name_H-M   'P 1'
#
loop_
_entity.id
_entity.type
_entity.pdbx_description
1 polymer ?
#
loop_
_entity_poly.entity_id
_entity_poly.type
_entity_poly.pdbx_seq_one_letter_code
_entity_poly.pdbx_strand_id
1 'polypeptide(L)'
;MKLKRDGAAAARKMFAPVGRGLHLTRPLQRVEIDEWDIDLLFVLSDAGLLEGFTEEERKIFGLVGKKPVRWKLTVAICATTRCILAMIMTPSAKASAAVQALKMVLSDKGALSTAVRANGRWHMHGLPEEIVTDCGSAFRSQEFQTACFDLGIPALRSVAGLPELRGIIERFFRTSGTSLLPELPGRTFSSIAEKGDANPADRACLNENDLAFVLVRWVVDVYHNTPHSGLDGETPLQCWERLTAECGVTPPPDTRTSRRIFGEKFMRKLDKTGITVLGVRYHSENLAAYMLHRRDRDVEVRWLPSDIGEIEVRLDMDWMTVPAVMDAVHGLSAQLWASAVRDVRAADPERKRYDEKVVLAALRDIRERSEDAQAAKGLLVDEWSEERVRREEQKLMIGFQTGPAPQKAARKDGIGRSVVPERDDTPSATRSATTARRGTRKDGVSRFDK
;
A
#
# COMPACT_ATOMS: atom_id res chain seq x y z
N MET A 1 6.59 -43.66 -29.80
CA MET A 1 7.95 -43.80 -29.23
C MET A 1 8.37 -42.65 -28.30
N LYS A 2 8.05 -41.36 -28.57
CA LYS A 2 8.45 -40.23 -27.69
C LYS A 2 7.62 -40.02 -26.41
N LEU A 3 6.32 -40.36 -26.39
CA LEU A 3 5.48 -40.27 -25.19
C LEU A 3 5.99 -41.17 -24.04
N LYS A 4 6.65 -42.28 -24.40
CA LYS A 4 7.36 -43.20 -23.48
C LYS A 4 8.76 -42.73 -23.08
N ARG A 5 9.35 -41.75 -23.78
CA ARG A 5 10.73 -41.29 -23.60
C ARG A 5 10.83 -39.94 -22.89
N ASP A 6 9.95 -38.98 -23.23
CA ASP A 6 10.02 -37.58 -22.79
C ASP A 6 8.77 -37.14 -21.99
N GLY A 7 7.82 -38.06 -21.77
CA GLY A 7 6.59 -37.82 -21.03
C GLY A 7 5.47 -37.14 -21.86
N ALA A 8 4.26 -37.13 -21.28
CA ALA A 8 3.06 -36.62 -21.94
C ALA A 8 3.12 -35.10 -22.23
N ALA A 9 3.81 -34.34 -21.37
CA ALA A 9 3.96 -32.89 -21.53
C ALA A 9 4.87 -32.51 -22.72
N ALA A 10 5.99 -33.21 -22.91
CA ALA A 10 6.89 -32.97 -24.05
C ALA A 10 6.25 -33.39 -25.37
N ALA A 11 5.47 -34.49 -25.37
CA ALA A 11 4.72 -34.92 -26.54
C ALA A 11 3.61 -33.92 -26.90
N ARG A 12 2.85 -33.38 -25.92
CA ARG A 12 1.86 -32.32 -26.20
C ARG A 12 2.51 -31.07 -26.78
N LYS A 13 3.62 -30.59 -26.22
CA LYS A 13 4.34 -29.41 -26.75
C LYS A 13 4.79 -29.58 -28.21
N MET A 14 5.09 -30.80 -28.63
CA MET A 14 5.62 -31.09 -29.98
C MET A 14 4.52 -31.43 -31.01
N PHE A 15 3.37 -31.95 -30.57
CA PHE A 15 2.31 -32.46 -31.45
C PHE A 15 0.96 -31.76 -31.25
N ALA A 16 0.85 -30.78 -30.35
CA ALA A 16 -0.34 -29.95 -30.24
C ALA A 16 -0.54 -29.17 -31.55
N PRO A 17 -1.71 -29.27 -32.19
CA PRO A 17 -2.02 -28.42 -33.33
C PRO A 17 -1.97 -26.96 -32.87
N VAL A 18 -1.19 -26.14 -33.57
CA VAL A 18 -1.13 -24.70 -33.31
C VAL A 18 -2.48 -24.10 -33.72
N GLY A 19 -3.41 -24.02 -32.78
CA GLY A 19 -4.67 -23.31 -32.99
C GLY A 19 -4.42 -21.84 -33.33
N ARG A 20 -5.43 -21.16 -33.89
CA ARG A 20 -5.46 -19.69 -33.82
C ARG A 20 -5.48 -19.34 -32.33
N GLY A 21 -4.43 -18.71 -31.82
CA GLY A 21 -4.28 -18.42 -30.39
C GLY A 21 -5.41 -17.54 -29.83
N LEU A 22 -5.23 -17.04 -28.60
CA LEU A 22 -6.20 -16.11 -27.99
C LEU A 22 -6.44 -14.90 -28.92
N HIS A 23 -7.68 -14.71 -29.37
CA HIS A 23 -8.09 -13.53 -30.13
C HIS A 23 -8.58 -12.45 -29.15
N LEU A 24 -7.65 -11.58 -28.74
CA LEU A 24 -7.91 -10.46 -27.84
C LEU A 24 -7.84 -9.15 -28.62
N THR A 25 -8.80 -8.26 -28.39
CA THR A 25 -8.99 -7.02 -29.17
C THR A 25 -9.07 -5.76 -28.33
N ARG A 26 -9.37 -5.88 -27.02
CA ARG A 26 -9.55 -4.72 -26.12
C ARG A 26 -8.60 -4.79 -24.92
N PRO A 27 -8.18 -3.64 -24.35
CA PRO A 27 -7.46 -3.63 -23.09
C PRO A 27 -8.31 -4.27 -22.00
N LEU A 28 -7.68 -4.97 -21.06
CA LEU A 28 -8.33 -5.66 -19.94
C LEU A 28 -9.38 -6.71 -20.31
N GLN A 29 -9.52 -7.07 -21.61
CA GLN A 29 -10.38 -8.17 -22.02
C GLN A 29 -9.98 -9.47 -21.30
N ARG A 30 -8.69 -9.67 -21.07
CA ARG A 30 -8.14 -10.78 -20.29
C ARG A 30 -6.95 -10.32 -19.49
N VAL A 31 -6.97 -10.58 -18.18
CA VAL A 31 -5.85 -10.36 -17.28
C VAL A 31 -5.33 -11.70 -16.77
N GLU A 32 -4.05 -11.97 -16.99
CA GLU A 32 -3.39 -13.16 -16.46
C GLU A 32 -2.68 -12.79 -15.15
N ILE A 33 -2.89 -13.59 -14.10
CA ILE A 33 -2.22 -13.43 -12.80
C ILE A 33 -1.47 -14.71 -12.45
N ASP A 34 -0.20 -14.56 -12.09
CA ASP A 34 0.66 -15.69 -11.71
C ASP A 34 1.71 -15.23 -10.69
N GLU A 35 2.32 -16.20 -10.00
CA GLU A 35 3.38 -15.96 -9.02
C GLU A 35 4.74 -16.38 -9.57
N TRP A 36 5.77 -15.57 -9.30
CA TRP A 36 7.15 -15.89 -9.59
C TRP A 36 8.00 -15.89 -8.31
N ASP A 37 8.73 -16.97 -8.07
CA ASP A 37 9.71 -17.04 -6.99
C ASP A 37 10.97 -16.26 -7.42
N ILE A 38 11.25 -15.15 -6.75
CA ILE A 38 12.49 -14.38 -6.91
C ILE A 38 13.54 -15.00 -5.98
N ASP A 39 14.52 -15.70 -6.57
CA ASP A 39 15.68 -16.20 -5.84
C ASP A 39 16.71 -15.07 -5.65
N LEU A 40 16.53 -14.28 -4.59
CA LEU A 40 17.46 -13.21 -4.21
C LEU A 40 18.91 -13.70 -4.09
N LEU A 41 19.15 -14.95 -3.67
CA LEU A 41 20.50 -15.49 -3.52
C LEU A 41 21.17 -15.69 -4.88
N PHE A 42 20.43 -16.18 -5.88
CA PHE A 42 20.92 -16.26 -7.26
C PHE A 42 21.25 -14.87 -7.80
N VAL A 43 20.35 -13.89 -7.59
CA VAL A 43 20.55 -12.51 -8.04
C VAL A 43 21.78 -11.88 -7.39
N LEU A 44 21.98 -12.04 -6.08
CA LEU A 44 23.15 -11.52 -5.35
C LEU A 44 24.45 -12.27 -5.66
N SER A 45 24.37 -13.55 -6.06
CA SER A 45 25.53 -14.37 -6.46
C SER A 45 25.99 -14.06 -7.87
N ASP A 46 25.08 -14.02 -8.84
CA ASP A 46 25.36 -13.72 -10.25
C ASP A 46 25.89 -12.28 -10.40
N ALA A 47 25.46 -11.41 -9.49
CA ALA A 47 25.95 -10.07 -9.29
C ALA A 47 27.41 -9.90 -8.88
N GLY A 48 28.07 -10.97 -8.41
CA GLY A 48 29.37 -10.86 -7.74
C GLY A 48 29.32 -10.12 -6.39
N LEU A 49 28.13 -9.81 -5.86
CA LEU A 49 27.97 -9.03 -4.63
C LEU A 49 28.11 -9.87 -3.36
N LEU A 50 28.14 -11.21 -3.46
CA LEU A 50 28.34 -12.11 -2.31
C LEU A 50 29.68 -11.91 -1.60
N GLU A 51 30.72 -11.49 -2.32
CA GLU A 51 32.08 -11.34 -1.79
C GLU A 51 32.21 -10.19 -0.78
N GLY A 52 31.29 -9.22 -0.81
CA GLY A 52 31.27 -8.08 0.12
C GLY A 52 30.64 -8.35 1.49
N PHE A 53 30.04 -9.53 1.71
CA PHE A 53 29.34 -9.87 2.95
C PHE A 53 30.19 -10.72 3.89
N THR A 54 30.21 -10.37 5.18
CA THR A 54 30.80 -11.18 6.25
C THR A 54 29.95 -12.43 6.56
N GLU A 55 30.52 -13.42 7.25
CA GLU A 55 29.83 -14.69 7.54
C GLU A 55 28.63 -14.53 8.49
N GLU A 56 28.66 -13.52 9.38
CA GLU A 56 27.56 -13.17 10.28
C GLU A 56 26.42 -12.48 9.53
N GLU A 57 26.74 -11.57 8.61
CA GLU A 57 25.78 -10.94 7.70
C GLU A 57 25.10 -11.99 6.82
N ARG A 58 25.88 -12.91 6.23
CA ARG A 58 25.32 -14.03 5.45
C ARG A 58 24.36 -14.90 6.27
N LYS A 59 24.55 -15.05 7.59
CA LYS A 59 23.59 -15.75 8.47
C LYS A 59 22.31 -14.94 8.73
N ILE A 60 22.43 -13.63 8.98
CA ILE A 60 21.29 -12.73 9.21
C ILE A 60 20.37 -12.68 7.97
N PHE A 61 20.96 -12.66 6.78
CA PHE A 61 20.25 -12.68 5.51
C PHE A 61 19.70 -14.06 5.10
N GLY A 62 19.92 -15.11 5.92
CA GLY A 62 19.54 -16.48 5.57
C GLY A 62 20.31 -17.05 4.37
N LEU A 63 21.44 -16.44 3.99
CA LEU A 63 22.35 -16.84 2.91
C LEU A 63 23.29 -17.98 3.37
N VAL A 64 23.50 -18.12 4.68
CA VAL A 64 24.16 -19.27 5.32
C VAL A 64 23.30 -19.73 6.51
N GLY A 65 22.58 -20.84 6.33
CA GLY A 65 21.61 -21.37 7.30
C GLY A 65 20.53 -22.21 6.61
N LYS A 66 19.74 -23.00 7.35
CA LYS A 66 18.99 -24.15 6.80
C LYS A 66 17.96 -23.85 5.69
N LYS A 67 17.47 -22.61 5.45
CA LYS A 67 16.63 -22.23 4.29
C LYS A 67 16.68 -20.71 3.97
N PRO A 68 16.98 -20.28 2.72
CA PRO A 68 16.92 -18.88 2.30
C PRO A 68 15.47 -18.35 2.20
N VAL A 69 15.26 -17.07 2.50
CA VAL A 69 13.95 -16.39 2.35
C VAL A 69 13.68 -16.15 0.87
N ARG A 70 12.70 -16.86 0.30
CA ARG A 70 12.27 -16.71 -1.09
C ARG A 70 11.15 -15.69 -1.16
N TRP A 71 11.39 -14.57 -1.83
CA TRP A 71 10.32 -13.63 -2.13
C TRP A 71 9.51 -14.14 -3.29
N LYS A 72 8.20 -13.94 -3.20
CA LYS A 72 7.26 -14.18 -4.29
C LYS A 72 6.78 -12.87 -4.84
N LEU A 73 6.78 -12.77 -6.17
CA LEU A 73 6.20 -11.67 -6.91
C LEU A 73 4.93 -12.16 -7.59
N THR A 74 3.77 -11.75 -7.11
CA THR A 74 2.50 -11.91 -7.80
C THR A 74 2.37 -10.80 -8.84
N VAL A 75 2.19 -11.17 -10.11
CA VAL A 75 2.10 -10.20 -11.22
C VAL A 75 0.78 -10.37 -11.93
N ALA A 76 0.12 -9.26 -12.27
CA ALA A 76 -1.02 -9.24 -13.17
C ALA A 76 -0.62 -8.56 -14.49
N ILE A 77 -0.90 -9.19 -15.64
CA ILE A 77 -0.59 -8.68 -16.97
C ILE A 77 -1.85 -8.61 -17.84
N CYS A 78 -2.04 -7.50 -18.55
CA CYS A 78 -3.06 -7.41 -19.59
C CYS A 78 -2.62 -8.25 -20.80
N ALA A 79 -3.34 -9.32 -21.11
CA ALA A 79 -2.95 -10.23 -22.19
C ALA A 79 -2.96 -9.56 -23.59
N THR A 80 -3.86 -8.59 -23.81
CA THR A 80 -3.96 -7.83 -25.06
C THR A 80 -2.75 -6.89 -25.25
N THR A 81 -2.50 -5.99 -24.30
CA THR A 81 -1.49 -4.92 -24.44
C THR A 81 -0.12 -5.29 -23.88
N ARG A 82 -0.01 -6.42 -23.17
CA ARG A 82 1.17 -6.84 -22.40
C ARG A 82 1.56 -5.90 -21.26
N CYS A 83 0.77 -4.88 -20.95
CA CYS A 83 1.06 -4.01 -19.81
C CYS A 83 0.92 -4.77 -18.49
N ILE A 84 1.93 -4.61 -17.62
CA ILE A 84 1.82 -5.01 -16.21
C ILE A 84 0.83 -4.09 -15.51
N LEU A 85 -0.15 -4.70 -14.85
CA LEU A 85 -1.26 -4.04 -14.14
C LEU A 85 -1.08 -4.06 -12.62
N ALA A 86 -0.39 -5.09 -12.11
CA ALA A 86 -0.06 -5.19 -10.69
C ALA A 86 1.23 -5.97 -10.47
N MET A 87 1.95 -5.59 -9.41
CA MET A 87 3.06 -6.33 -8.84
C MET A 87 2.91 -6.32 -7.32
N ILE A 88 2.87 -7.49 -6.70
CA ILE A 88 2.77 -7.63 -5.24
C ILE A 88 3.87 -8.56 -4.76
N MET A 89 4.63 -8.10 -3.77
CA MET A 89 5.74 -8.81 -3.17
C MET A 89 5.34 -9.38 -1.82
N THR A 90 5.61 -10.67 -1.62
CA THR A 90 5.45 -11.33 -0.32
C THR A 90 6.64 -12.21 0.03
N PRO A 91 7.01 -12.32 1.31
CA PRO A 91 8.03 -13.28 1.76
C PRO A 91 7.52 -14.74 1.74
N SER A 92 6.22 -14.97 1.51
CA SER A 92 5.60 -16.29 1.30
C SER A 92 4.27 -16.19 0.55
N ALA A 93 3.85 -17.26 -0.15
CA ALA A 93 2.55 -17.27 -0.85
C ALA A 93 1.41 -17.10 0.16
N LYS A 94 0.67 -16.00 0.03
CA LYS A 94 -0.50 -15.71 0.85
C LYS A 94 -1.70 -15.42 -0.04
N ALA A 95 -2.88 -15.90 0.35
CA ALA A 95 -4.16 -15.57 -0.29
C ALA A 95 -4.40 -14.05 -0.41
N SER A 96 -3.89 -13.27 0.53
CA SER A 96 -3.95 -11.81 0.50
C SER A 96 -3.24 -11.18 -0.70
N ALA A 97 -2.19 -11.81 -1.23
CA ALA A 97 -1.46 -11.29 -2.39
C ALA A 97 -2.34 -11.24 -3.65
N ALA A 98 -3.18 -12.25 -3.87
CA ALA A 98 -4.11 -12.29 -5.00
C ALA A 98 -5.17 -11.18 -4.91
N VAL A 99 -5.76 -10.97 -3.73
CA VAL A 99 -6.73 -9.90 -3.49
C VAL A 99 -6.07 -8.53 -3.65
N GLN A 100 -4.84 -8.35 -3.18
CA GLN A 100 -4.12 -7.09 -3.34
C GLN A 100 -3.70 -6.83 -4.79
N ALA A 101 -3.30 -7.86 -5.53
CA ALA A 101 -3.03 -7.74 -6.96
C ALA A 101 -4.30 -7.28 -7.69
N LEU A 102 -5.46 -7.85 -7.35
CA LEU A 102 -6.75 -7.39 -7.89
C LEU A 102 -7.05 -5.93 -7.54
N LYS A 103 -6.86 -5.50 -6.28
CA LYS A 103 -7.00 -4.08 -5.88
C LYS A 103 -6.08 -3.17 -6.71
N MET A 104 -4.84 -3.60 -6.95
CA MET A 104 -3.85 -2.85 -7.72
C MET A 104 -4.17 -2.80 -9.22
N VAL A 105 -4.77 -3.85 -9.80
CA VAL A 105 -5.32 -3.83 -11.17
C VAL A 105 -6.38 -2.74 -11.32
N LEU A 106 -7.22 -2.54 -10.28
CA LEU A 106 -8.30 -1.56 -10.26
C LEU A 106 -7.84 -0.13 -9.91
N SER A 107 -6.57 0.07 -9.51
CA SER A 107 -6.10 1.36 -8.99
C SER A 107 -5.05 1.99 -9.91
N ASP A 108 -5.08 3.32 -10.03
CA ASP A 108 -3.99 4.07 -10.68
C ASP A 108 -2.71 3.99 -9.84
N LYS A 109 -1.60 3.57 -10.45
CA LYS A 109 -0.30 3.39 -9.78
C LYS A 109 0.65 4.56 -10.04
N GLY A 110 0.13 5.69 -10.49
CA GLY A 110 0.88 6.92 -10.76
C GLY A 110 1.73 7.36 -9.57
N ALA A 111 1.17 7.29 -8.36
CA ALA A 111 1.88 7.58 -7.13
C ALA A 111 3.12 6.68 -6.92
N LEU A 112 3.07 5.41 -7.33
CA LEU A 112 4.22 4.49 -7.23
C LEU A 112 5.30 4.86 -8.24
N SER A 113 4.92 5.19 -9.48
CA SER A 113 5.89 5.69 -10.47
C SER A 113 6.53 7.01 -10.03
N THR A 114 5.76 7.92 -9.43
CA THR A 114 6.27 9.19 -8.86
C THR A 114 7.23 8.93 -7.71
N ALA A 115 6.89 8.01 -6.79
CA ALA A 115 7.74 7.65 -5.65
C ALA A 115 9.13 7.13 -6.08
N VAL A 116 9.20 6.34 -7.15
CA VAL A 116 10.49 5.88 -7.71
C VAL A 116 11.09 6.85 -8.73
N ARG A 117 10.49 8.05 -8.85
CA ARG A 117 10.86 9.11 -9.78
C ARG A 117 10.96 8.64 -11.24
N ALA A 118 10.15 7.65 -11.63
CA ALA A 118 10.12 7.09 -12.98
C ALA A 118 9.90 8.18 -14.04
N ASN A 119 10.41 7.96 -15.24
CA ASN A 119 10.20 8.88 -16.36
C ASN A 119 8.78 8.74 -16.92
N GLY A 120 8.26 7.50 -16.93
CA GLY A 120 6.88 7.20 -17.29
C GLY A 120 5.91 7.23 -16.11
N ARG A 121 4.61 7.19 -16.41
CA ARG A 121 3.54 7.04 -15.41
C ARG A 121 2.92 5.65 -15.48
N TRP A 122 2.80 4.96 -14.35
CA TRP A 122 2.13 3.67 -14.27
C TRP A 122 0.60 3.83 -14.12
N HIS A 123 -0.07 4.16 -15.22
CA HIS A 123 -1.49 4.53 -15.21
C HIS A 123 -2.44 3.42 -15.68
N MET A 124 -1.95 2.24 -16.05
CA MET A 124 -2.79 1.15 -16.56
C MET A 124 -3.67 0.56 -15.45
N HIS A 125 -4.98 0.78 -15.51
CA HIS A 125 -5.94 0.28 -14.55
C HIS A 125 -7.35 0.20 -15.16
N GLY A 126 -8.25 -0.52 -14.51
CA GLY A 126 -9.65 -0.64 -14.92
C GLY A 126 -10.24 -2.00 -14.54
N LEU A 127 -11.53 -2.19 -14.82
CA LEU A 127 -12.24 -3.44 -14.54
C LEU A 127 -12.00 -4.47 -15.66
N PRO A 128 -11.38 -5.63 -15.39
CA PRO A 128 -11.20 -6.69 -16.39
C PRO A 128 -12.49 -7.39 -16.80
N GLU A 129 -12.56 -7.85 -18.06
CA GLU A 129 -13.66 -8.71 -18.51
C GLU A 129 -13.48 -10.17 -18.05
N GLU A 130 -12.24 -10.64 -17.92
CA GLU A 130 -11.92 -11.93 -17.31
C GLU A 130 -10.55 -11.91 -16.62
N ILE A 131 -10.42 -12.70 -15.56
CA ILE A 131 -9.14 -12.97 -14.91
C ILE A 131 -8.81 -14.44 -15.06
N VAL A 132 -7.59 -14.74 -15.48
CA VAL A 132 -7.07 -16.10 -15.56
C VAL A 132 -5.93 -16.27 -14.57
N THR A 133 -6.10 -17.22 -13.67
CA THR A 133 -5.08 -17.55 -12.67
C THR A 133 -4.62 -18.98 -12.82
N ASP A 134 -3.48 -19.28 -12.22
CA ASP A 134 -3.08 -20.65 -11.97
C ASP A 134 -3.96 -21.30 -10.88
N CYS A 135 -3.77 -22.60 -10.66
CA CYS A 135 -4.44 -23.33 -9.58
C CYS A 135 -3.74 -23.16 -8.21
N GLY A 136 -2.91 -22.13 -8.04
CA GLY A 136 -2.21 -21.80 -6.81
C GLY A 136 -3.17 -21.58 -5.64
N SER A 137 -2.71 -21.90 -4.43
CA SER A 137 -3.55 -21.85 -3.22
C SER A 137 -4.09 -20.44 -2.93
N ALA A 138 -3.34 -19.39 -3.27
CA ALA A 138 -3.75 -18.00 -3.08
C ALA A 138 -5.01 -17.65 -3.91
N PHE A 139 -5.09 -18.13 -5.15
CA PHE A 139 -6.22 -17.87 -6.05
C PHE A 139 -7.42 -18.80 -5.82
N ARG A 140 -7.25 -19.85 -5.00
CA ARG A 140 -8.35 -20.68 -4.50
C ARG A 140 -9.07 -20.09 -3.30
N SER A 141 -8.53 -19.04 -2.69
CA SER A 141 -9.11 -18.44 -1.50
C SER A 141 -10.54 -17.97 -1.73
N GLN A 142 -11.39 -18.14 -0.72
CA GLN A 142 -12.78 -17.71 -0.80
C GLN A 142 -12.86 -16.20 -0.97
N GLU A 143 -11.93 -15.47 -0.36
CA GLU A 143 -11.81 -14.02 -0.42
C GLU A 143 -11.60 -13.53 -1.85
N PHE A 144 -10.65 -14.13 -2.59
CA PHE A 144 -10.40 -13.74 -3.98
C PHE A 144 -11.58 -14.07 -4.90
N GLN A 145 -12.18 -15.26 -4.74
CA GLN A 145 -13.33 -15.68 -5.54
C GLN A 145 -14.56 -14.82 -5.28
N THR A 146 -14.82 -14.47 -4.01
CA THR A 146 -15.92 -13.56 -3.63
C THR A 146 -15.68 -12.17 -4.18
N ALA A 147 -14.45 -11.65 -4.09
CA ALA A 147 -14.13 -10.34 -4.66
C ALA A 147 -14.33 -10.30 -6.18
N CYS A 148 -13.90 -11.33 -6.92
CA CYS A 148 -14.14 -11.41 -8.36
C CYS A 148 -15.65 -11.50 -8.67
N PHE A 149 -16.39 -12.30 -7.91
CA PHE A 149 -17.85 -12.44 -8.06
C PHE A 149 -18.59 -11.11 -7.82
N ASP A 150 -18.27 -10.41 -6.73
CA ASP A 150 -18.89 -9.12 -6.38
C ASP A 150 -18.56 -8.02 -7.41
N LEU A 151 -17.42 -8.14 -8.11
CA LEU A 151 -17.04 -7.27 -9.23
C LEU A 151 -17.66 -7.69 -10.56
N GLY A 152 -18.32 -8.84 -10.64
CA GLY A 152 -18.83 -9.41 -11.89
C GLY A 152 -17.75 -9.95 -12.82
N ILE A 153 -16.55 -10.24 -12.31
CA ILE A 153 -15.42 -10.74 -13.11
C ILE A 153 -15.38 -12.27 -13.07
N PRO A 154 -15.48 -12.96 -14.22
CA PRO A 154 -15.23 -14.39 -14.29
C PRO A 154 -13.74 -14.70 -14.01
N ALA A 155 -13.49 -15.43 -12.91
CA ALA A 155 -12.17 -15.94 -12.55
C ALA A 155 -11.98 -17.36 -13.13
N LEU A 156 -11.35 -17.46 -14.29
CA LEU A 156 -11.06 -18.72 -14.95
C LEU A 156 -9.79 -19.35 -14.38
N ARG A 157 -9.84 -20.65 -14.13
CA ARG A 157 -8.68 -21.45 -13.72
C ARG A 157 -8.20 -22.25 -14.91
N SER A 158 -6.92 -22.14 -15.24
CA SER A 158 -6.33 -23.03 -16.25
C SER A 158 -6.39 -24.47 -15.74
N VAL A 159 -6.96 -25.39 -16.52
CA VAL A 159 -6.89 -26.83 -16.22
C VAL A 159 -5.42 -27.25 -16.18
N ALA A 160 -5.01 -27.96 -15.14
CA ALA A 160 -3.66 -28.47 -15.00
C ALA A 160 -3.26 -29.27 -16.25
N GLY A 161 -2.29 -28.75 -17.03
CA GLY A 161 -1.80 -29.39 -18.25
C GLY A 161 -2.17 -28.73 -19.58
N LEU A 162 -2.74 -27.51 -19.58
CA LEU A 162 -2.84 -26.63 -20.77
C LEU A 162 -2.01 -25.35 -20.60
N PRO A 163 -0.66 -25.41 -20.76
CA PRO A 163 0.23 -24.26 -20.63
C PRO A 163 -0.07 -23.13 -21.64
N GLU A 164 -0.74 -23.47 -22.74
CA GLU A 164 -1.05 -22.55 -23.85
C GLU A 164 -1.93 -21.36 -23.42
N LEU A 165 -2.68 -21.50 -22.32
CA LEU A 165 -3.55 -20.45 -21.78
C LEU A 165 -2.83 -19.38 -20.94
N ARG A 166 -1.52 -19.55 -20.68
CA ARG A 166 -0.70 -18.66 -19.82
C ARG A 166 0.66 -18.32 -20.43
N GLY A 167 0.84 -18.57 -21.73
CA GLY A 167 2.12 -18.36 -22.40
C GLY A 167 2.60 -16.90 -22.39
N ILE A 168 1.73 -15.96 -22.04
CA ILE A 168 2.02 -14.53 -21.95
C ILE A 168 2.76 -14.22 -20.65
N ILE A 169 2.16 -14.51 -19.49
CA ILE A 169 2.79 -14.25 -18.20
C ILE A 169 4.04 -15.10 -17.97
N GLU A 170 4.06 -16.35 -18.45
CA GLU A 170 5.26 -17.21 -18.39
C GLU A 170 6.42 -16.64 -19.21
N ARG A 171 6.13 -16.03 -20.37
CA ARG A 171 7.14 -15.33 -21.19
C ARG A 171 7.61 -14.05 -20.52
N PHE A 172 6.72 -13.33 -19.85
CA PHE A 172 7.09 -12.16 -19.06
C PHE A 172 8.08 -12.53 -17.96
N PHE A 173 7.83 -13.59 -17.17
CA PHE A 173 8.77 -14.01 -16.13
C PHE A 173 10.11 -14.44 -16.69
N ARG A 174 10.13 -15.17 -17.82
CA ARG A 174 11.40 -15.49 -18.49
C ARG A 174 12.15 -14.23 -18.90
N THR A 175 11.46 -13.25 -19.48
CA THR A 175 12.05 -11.97 -19.91
C THR A 175 12.59 -11.19 -18.73
N SER A 176 11.84 -11.13 -17.62
CA SER A 176 12.26 -10.52 -16.37
C SER A 176 13.52 -11.20 -15.83
N GLY A 177 13.54 -12.53 -15.81
CA GLY A 177 14.72 -13.33 -15.46
C GLY A 177 15.96 -12.99 -16.28
N THR A 178 15.82 -12.74 -17.58
CA THR A 178 16.95 -12.50 -18.49
C THR A 178 17.35 -11.03 -18.66
N SER A 179 16.48 -10.07 -18.33
CA SER A 179 16.72 -8.64 -18.61
C SER A 179 16.71 -7.75 -17.37
N LEU A 180 16.00 -8.13 -16.31
CA LEU A 180 16.00 -7.41 -15.04
C LEU A 180 17.09 -7.96 -14.11
N LEU A 181 17.22 -9.28 -13.99
CA LEU A 181 18.17 -9.88 -13.05
C LEU A 181 19.63 -9.55 -13.34
N PRO A 182 20.08 -9.50 -14.61
CA PRO A 182 21.46 -9.10 -14.92
C PRO A 182 21.75 -7.61 -14.66
N GLU A 183 20.73 -6.74 -14.60
CA GLU A 183 20.86 -5.31 -14.29
C GLU A 183 20.78 -5.01 -12.78
N LEU A 184 20.38 -6.01 -11.97
CA LEU A 184 20.30 -5.88 -10.51
C LEU A 184 21.65 -5.77 -9.76
N PRO A 185 22.83 -5.74 -10.44
CA PRO A 185 24.09 -5.33 -9.79
C PRO A 185 25.11 -4.61 -10.71
N GLY A 186 25.49 -3.38 -10.35
CA GLY A 186 26.71 -2.72 -10.84
C GLY A 186 26.61 -1.21 -11.09
N ARG A 187 25.43 -0.69 -11.47
CA ARG A 187 25.26 0.74 -11.83
C ARG A 187 24.34 1.55 -10.92
N THR A 188 23.37 0.93 -10.25
CA THR A 188 22.50 1.67 -9.31
C THR A 188 23.23 1.99 -7.99
N PHE A 189 24.19 1.14 -7.61
CA PHE A 189 25.03 1.35 -6.44
C PHE A 189 26.07 2.48 -6.62
N SER A 190 26.48 2.81 -7.84
CA SER A 190 27.43 3.92 -8.05
C SER A 190 26.80 5.29 -7.76
N SER A 191 25.49 5.47 -8.00
CA SER A 191 24.78 6.70 -7.62
C SER A 191 24.54 6.81 -6.11
N ILE A 192 24.42 5.68 -5.41
CA ILE A 192 24.38 5.62 -3.94
C ILE A 192 25.80 5.82 -3.35
N ALA A 193 26.83 5.31 -4.02
CA ALA A 193 28.24 5.50 -3.65
C ALA A 193 28.75 6.93 -3.85
N GLU A 194 28.17 7.71 -4.77
CA GLU A 194 28.47 9.14 -4.93
C GLU A 194 27.91 10.03 -3.81
N LYS A 195 26.95 9.54 -3.01
CA LYS A 195 26.57 10.17 -1.73
C LYS A 195 27.58 9.76 -0.65
N GLY A 196 28.77 10.35 -0.74
CA GLY A 196 30.00 9.94 -0.05
C GLY A 196 30.06 10.12 1.47
N ASP A 197 29.10 9.59 2.24
CA ASP A 197 29.21 9.53 3.72
C ASP A 197 28.54 8.30 4.38
N ALA A 198 28.02 7.34 3.60
CA ALA A 198 27.38 6.15 4.17
C ALA A 198 28.39 5.05 4.55
N ASN A 199 28.25 4.50 5.77
CA ASN A 199 29.08 3.44 6.33
C ASN A 199 29.07 2.19 5.43
N PRO A 200 30.15 1.38 5.37
CA PRO A 200 30.19 0.14 4.58
C PRO A 200 29.07 -0.87 4.91
N ALA A 201 28.55 -0.87 6.14
CA ALA A 201 27.38 -1.65 6.54
C ALA A 201 26.06 -1.18 5.89
N ASP A 202 25.97 0.11 5.48
CA ASP A 202 24.85 0.69 4.73
C ASP A 202 24.98 0.45 3.21
N ARG A 203 26.12 -0.07 2.73
CA ARG A 203 26.42 -0.28 1.30
C ARG A 203 25.94 -1.63 0.76
N ALA A 204 25.49 -2.54 1.61
CA ALA A 204 25.28 -3.93 1.26
C ALA A 204 23.90 -4.44 1.71
N CYS A 205 22.83 -3.95 1.10
CA CYS A 205 21.49 -4.55 1.18
C CYS A 205 20.65 -4.05 0.00
N LEU A 206 20.24 -4.92 -0.93
CA LEU A 206 18.93 -4.70 -1.58
C LEU A 206 17.90 -5.01 -0.50
N ASN A 207 17.48 -3.99 0.24
CA ASN A 207 16.35 -4.15 1.15
C ASN A 207 15.04 -4.16 0.32
N GLU A 208 13.91 -4.54 0.92
CA GLU A 208 12.60 -4.58 0.24
C GLU A 208 12.25 -3.26 -0.47
N ASN A 209 12.68 -2.13 0.13
CA ASN A 209 12.97 -0.81 -0.47
C ASN A 209 13.38 -0.82 -1.93
N ASP A 210 14.59 -1.32 -2.10
CA ASP A 210 15.38 -1.20 -3.31
C ASP A 210 14.88 -2.17 -4.37
N LEU A 211 14.48 -3.38 -3.96
CA LEU A 211 13.88 -4.33 -4.90
C LEU A 211 12.57 -3.78 -5.47
N ALA A 212 11.72 -3.19 -4.63
CA ALA A 212 10.50 -2.54 -5.09
C ALA A 212 10.79 -1.34 -6.00
N PHE A 213 11.77 -0.50 -5.63
CA PHE A 213 12.22 0.61 -6.45
C PHE A 213 12.63 0.13 -7.85
N VAL A 214 13.52 -0.86 -7.92
CA VAL A 214 14.03 -1.39 -9.19
C VAL A 214 12.90 -2.03 -10.00
N LEU A 215 12.02 -2.81 -9.38
CA LEU A 215 10.88 -3.42 -10.07
C LEU A 215 9.97 -2.39 -10.72
N VAL A 216 9.51 -1.39 -9.96
CA VAL A 216 8.63 -0.33 -10.50
C VAL A 216 9.36 0.45 -11.59
N ARG A 217 10.62 0.86 -11.35
CA ARG A 217 11.41 1.62 -12.32
C ARG A 217 11.59 0.85 -13.62
N TRP A 218 11.97 -0.42 -13.54
CA TRP A 218 12.17 -1.27 -14.70
C TRP A 218 10.86 -1.51 -15.46
N VAL A 219 9.75 -1.79 -14.75
CA VAL A 219 8.45 -2.00 -15.42
C VAL A 219 8.04 -0.76 -16.20
N VAL A 220 8.09 0.41 -15.55
CA VAL A 220 7.57 1.66 -16.10
C VAL A 220 8.45 2.22 -17.20
N ASP A 221 9.77 2.25 -17.00
CA ASP A 221 10.67 2.93 -17.94
C ASP A 221 11.23 1.98 -19.00
N VAL A 222 11.44 0.70 -18.67
CA VAL A 222 12.06 -0.26 -19.59
C VAL A 222 11.02 -1.16 -20.23
N TYR A 223 10.33 -1.99 -19.44
CA TYR A 223 9.45 -3.02 -19.98
C TYR A 223 8.30 -2.43 -20.81
N HIS A 224 7.56 -1.45 -20.27
CA HIS A 224 6.45 -0.81 -20.97
C HIS A 224 6.88 -0.06 -22.23
N ASN A 225 8.16 0.33 -22.36
CA ASN A 225 8.70 1.07 -23.51
C ASN A 225 9.57 0.21 -24.45
N THR A 226 9.68 -1.10 -24.21
CA THR A 226 10.47 -1.99 -25.07
C THR A 226 9.59 -2.62 -26.15
N PRO A 227 9.98 -2.59 -27.44
CA PRO A 227 9.26 -3.27 -28.52
C PRO A 227 8.97 -4.73 -28.20
N HIS A 228 7.72 -5.17 -28.37
CA HIS A 228 7.30 -6.51 -28.01
C HIS A 228 6.90 -7.33 -29.23
N SER A 229 7.51 -8.52 -29.40
CA SER A 229 7.26 -9.39 -30.56
C SER A 229 5.83 -9.93 -30.65
N GLY A 230 5.14 -10.03 -29.51
CA GLY A 230 3.71 -10.37 -29.47
C GLY A 230 2.76 -9.20 -29.74
N LEU A 231 3.29 -8.02 -30.07
CA LEU A 231 2.59 -6.80 -30.44
C LEU A 231 3.13 -6.23 -31.77
N ASP A 232 3.70 -7.10 -32.63
CA ASP A 232 4.26 -6.72 -33.93
C ASP A 232 5.30 -5.57 -33.88
N GLY A 233 6.04 -5.48 -32.77
CA GLY A 233 7.07 -4.46 -32.56
C GLY A 233 6.59 -3.17 -31.87
N GLU A 234 5.29 -3.03 -31.63
CA GLU A 234 4.73 -1.98 -30.76
C GLU A 234 5.17 -2.21 -29.30
N THR A 235 5.38 -1.14 -28.53
CA THR A 235 5.65 -1.25 -27.10
C THR A 235 4.35 -1.51 -26.32
N PRO A 236 4.40 -2.15 -25.13
CA PRO A 236 3.20 -2.32 -24.32
C PRO A 236 2.46 -1.01 -24.02
N LEU A 237 3.21 0.08 -23.75
CA LEU A 237 2.63 1.41 -23.51
C LEU A 237 1.90 1.94 -24.74
N GLN A 238 2.54 1.91 -25.91
CA GLN A 238 1.92 2.36 -27.17
C GLN A 238 0.64 1.59 -27.47
N CYS A 239 0.68 0.26 -27.29
CA CYS A 239 -0.48 -0.59 -27.49
C CYS A 239 -1.62 -0.25 -26.52
N TRP A 240 -1.30 0.00 -25.24
CA TRP A 240 -2.27 0.43 -24.25
C TRP A 240 -2.90 1.77 -24.59
N GLU A 241 -2.09 2.78 -24.93
CA GLU A 241 -2.57 4.12 -25.28
C GLU A 241 -3.48 4.08 -26.51
N ARG A 242 -3.03 3.38 -27.57
CA ARG A 242 -3.80 3.22 -28.82
C ARG A 242 -5.13 2.52 -28.57
N LEU A 243 -5.13 1.34 -27.94
CA LEU A 243 -6.36 0.58 -27.72
C LEU A 243 -7.29 1.24 -26.69
N THR A 244 -6.75 1.98 -25.72
CA THR A 244 -7.58 2.77 -24.79
C THR A 244 -8.24 3.95 -25.51
N ALA A 245 -7.54 4.59 -26.46
CA ALA A 245 -8.13 5.65 -27.29
C ALA A 245 -9.20 5.11 -28.25
N GLU A 246 -9.02 3.91 -28.80
CA GLU A 246 -9.96 3.27 -29.73
C GLU A 246 -11.20 2.67 -29.05
N CYS A 247 -10.98 1.94 -27.94
CA CYS A 247 -12.03 1.11 -27.31
C CYS A 247 -12.49 1.63 -25.94
N GLY A 248 -11.73 2.52 -25.31
CA GLY A 248 -11.89 2.86 -23.90
C GLY A 248 -11.49 1.72 -22.95
N VAL A 249 -11.64 1.98 -21.67
CA VAL A 249 -11.46 1.00 -20.58
C VAL A 249 -12.62 1.14 -19.62
N THR A 250 -13.18 0.01 -19.18
CA THR A 250 -14.21 0.00 -18.14
C THR A 250 -13.61 0.55 -16.84
N PRO A 251 -14.16 1.63 -16.26
CA PRO A 251 -13.61 2.21 -15.05
C PRO A 251 -13.71 1.23 -13.87
N PRO A 252 -12.81 1.34 -12.89
CA PRO A 252 -12.92 0.55 -11.66
C PRO A 252 -14.23 0.91 -10.91
N PRO A 253 -14.67 0.07 -9.96
CA PRO A 253 -15.80 0.39 -9.10
C PRO A 253 -15.55 1.68 -8.31
N ASP A 254 -16.63 2.40 -7.99
CA ASP A 254 -16.53 3.57 -7.11
C ASP A 254 -16.00 3.20 -5.71
N THR A 255 -15.56 4.20 -4.94
CA THR A 255 -14.97 3.99 -3.62
C THR A 255 -15.91 3.27 -2.66
N ARG A 256 -17.23 3.53 -2.76
CA ARG A 256 -18.25 2.88 -1.91
C ARG A 256 -18.35 1.38 -2.19
N THR A 257 -18.42 1.01 -3.47
CA THR A 257 -18.46 -0.37 -3.93
C THR A 257 -17.15 -1.07 -3.59
N SER A 258 -16.02 -0.41 -3.84
CA SER A 258 -14.70 -0.88 -3.41
C SER A 258 -14.64 -1.14 -1.91
N ARG A 259 -15.20 -0.26 -1.07
CA ARG A 259 -15.27 -0.42 0.38
C ARG A 259 -16.12 -1.63 0.79
N ARG A 260 -17.21 -1.92 0.07
CA ARG A 260 -18.05 -3.11 0.34
C ARG A 260 -17.34 -4.42 0.01
N ILE A 261 -16.62 -4.43 -1.11
CA ILE A 261 -15.93 -5.62 -1.64
C ILE A 261 -14.63 -5.86 -0.87
N PHE A 262 -13.80 -4.84 -0.75
CA PHE A 262 -12.42 -4.92 -0.29
C PHE A 262 -12.17 -4.39 1.13
N GLY A 263 -13.17 -3.76 1.75
CA GLY A 263 -13.07 -3.22 3.09
C GLY A 263 -13.00 -4.31 4.15
N GLU A 264 -12.13 -4.10 5.12
CA GLU A 264 -11.96 -4.94 6.30
C GLU A 264 -13.26 -4.97 7.11
N LYS A 265 -13.65 -6.17 7.54
CA LYS A 265 -14.89 -6.38 8.29
C LYS A 265 -14.59 -6.26 9.78
N PHE A 266 -15.23 -5.32 10.45
CA PHE A 266 -15.10 -5.13 11.88
C PHE A 266 -16.46 -5.15 12.57
N MET A 267 -16.50 -5.70 13.78
CA MET A 267 -17.59 -5.41 14.71
C MET A 267 -17.17 -4.23 15.58
N ARG A 268 -17.95 -3.15 15.57
CA ARG A 268 -17.68 -1.96 16.37
C ARG A 268 -18.89 -1.55 17.16
N LYS A 269 -18.63 -1.08 18.38
CA LYS A 269 -19.66 -0.56 19.26
C LYS A 269 -19.97 0.89 18.89
N LEU A 270 -21.22 1.15 18.57
CA LEU A 270 -21.78 2.47 18.36
C LEU A 270 -21.97 3.18 19.72
N ASP A 271 -21.36 4.35 19.87
CA ASP A 271 -21.55 5.20 21.04
C ASP A 271 -22.06 6.59 20.66
N LYS A 272 -22.24 7.47 21.67
CA LYS A 272 -22.76 8.83 21.51
C LYS A 272 -21.89 9.74 20.62
N THR A 273 -20.66 9.33 20.35
CA THR A 273 -19.72 10.02 19.48
C THR A 273 -19.62 9.34 18.11
N GLY A 274 -20.30 8.21 17.91
CA GLY A 274 -20.36 7.47 16.67
C GLY A 274 -19.56 6.18 16.74
N ILE A 275 -18.83 5.89 15.66
CA ILE A 275 -17.94 4.72 15.55
C ILE A 275 -16.51 5.23 15.46
N THR A 276 -15.57 4.56 16.09
CA THR A 276 -14.14 4.89 15.98
C THR A 276 -13.37 3.71 15.41
N VAL A 277 -12.54 3.97 14.40
CA VAL A 277 -11.58 3.02 13.83
C VAL A 277 -10.26 3.74 13.65
N LEU A 278 -9.18 3.19 14.18
CA LEU A 278 -7.82 3.74 14.10
C LEU A 278 -7.72 5.20 14.60
N GLY A 279 -8.49 5.52 15.66
CA GLY A 279 -8.57 6.87 16.24
C GLY A 279 -9.37 7.88 15.41
N VAL A 280 -9.89 7.48 14.25
CA VAL A 280 -10.76 8.31 13.39
C VAL A 280 -12.21 8.05 13.77
N ARG A 281 -12.95 9.14 14.01
CA ARG A 281 -14.36 9.10 14.40
C ARG A 281 -15.25 9.27 13.18
N TYR A 282 -16.26 8.44 13.07
CA TYR A 282 -17.27 8.44 12.02
C TYR A 282 -18.64 8.68 12.65
N HIS A 283 -19.40 9.63 12.09
CA HIS A 283 -20.69 10.02 12.65
C HIS A 283 -21.63 10.56 11.56
N SER A 284 -22.93 10.32 11.73
CA SER A 284 -23.98 10.92 10.92
C SER A 284 -25.26 11.07 11.75
N GLU A 285 -26.18 11.93 11.32
CA GLU A 285 -27.48 12.09 11.99
C GLU A 285 -28.27 10.79 12.03
N ASN A 286 -28.24 10.02 10.94
CA ASN A 286 -28.89 8.73 10.84
C ASN A 286 -28.30 7.69 11.81
N LEU A 287 -26.97 7.70 11.98
CA LEU A 287 -26.30 6.81 12.93
C LEU A 287 -26.67 7.16 14.38
N ALA A 288 -26.78 8.46 14.69
CA ALA A 288 -27.24 8.92 15.99
C ALA A 288 -28.72 8.55 16.25
N ALA A 289 -29.59 8.70 15.25
CA ALA A 289 -30.99 8.28 15.33
C ALA A 289 -31.10 6.76 15.58
N TYR A 290 -30.32 5.95 14.85
CA TYR A 290 -30.28 4.50 15.05
C TYR A 290 -29.89 4.12 16.49
N MET A 291 -28.88 4.79 17.06
CA MET A 291 -28.42 4.56 18.44
C MET A 291 -29.53 4.82 19.48
N LEU A 292 -30.40 5.82 19.26
CA LEU A 292 -31.47 6.17 20.20
C LEU A 292 -32.57 5.11 20.25
N HIS A 293 -32.80 4.40 19.15
CA HIS A 293 -33.90 3.45 19.01
C HIS A 293 -33.52 1.98 19.26
N ARG A 294 -32.23 1.68 19.46
CA ARG A 294 -31.72 0.31 19.60
C ARG A 294 -30.96 0.11 20.91
N ARG A 295 -31.17 -1.07 21.53
CA ARG A 295 -30.42 -1.49 22.73
C ARG A 295 -29.08 -2.11 22.36
N ASP A 296 -29.06 -2.92 21.31
CA ASP A 296 -27.83 -3.45 20.73
C ASP A 296 -27.13 -2.35 19.94
N ARG A 297 -25.83 -2.22 20.17
CA ARG A 297 -24.98 -1.18 19.60
C ARG A 297 -23.77 -1.76 18.88
N ASP A 298 -23.65 -3.08 18.78
CA ASP A 298 -22.59 -3.68 17.99
C ASP A 298 -23.04 -3.74 16.53
N VAL A 299 -22.30 -3.04 15.67
CA VAL A 299 -22.60 -2.92 14.24
C VAL A 299 -21.46 -3.48 13.40
N GLU A 300 -21.81 -4.10 12.29
CA GLU A 300 -20.82 -4.52 11.29
C GLU A 300 -20.38 -3.30 10.48
N VAL A 301 -19.07 -3.15 10.32
CA VAL A 301 -18.43 -2.06 9.60
C VAL A 301 -17.56 -2.63 8.50
N ARG A 302 -17.65 -2.06 7.29
CA ARG A 302 -16.62 -2.20 6.25
C ARG A 302 -15.76 -0.95 6.23
N TRP A 303 -14.48 -1.13 6.52
CA TRP A 303 -13.49 -0.06 6.57
C TRP A 303 -12.41 -0.30 5.52
N LEU A 304 -12.19 0.65 4.62
CA LEU A 304 -11.26 0.50 3.51
C LEU A 304 -9.90 1.12 3.88
N PRO A 305 -8.81 0.35 4.02
CA PRO A 305 -7.53 0.91 4.44
C PRO A 305 -6.87 1.86 3.44
N SER A 306 -7.26 1.81 2.16
CA SER A 306 -6.75 2.73 1.13
C SER A 306 -7.46 4.08 1.16
N ASP A 307 -8.65 4.17 1.77
CA ASP A 307 -9.40 5.42 1.98
C ASP A 307 -10.21 5.34 3.28
N ILE A 308 -9.69 5.99 4.30
CA ILE A 308 -10.27 6.05 5.66
C ILE A 308 -11.25 7.23 5.83
N GLY A 309 -11.64 7.89 4.76
CA GLY A 309 -12.56 9.03 4.78
C GLY A 309 -13.98 8.68 5.18
N GLU A 310 -14.43 7.46 4.91
CA GLU A 310 -15.76 7.01 5.26
C GLU A 310 -15.78 5.49 5.52
N ILE A 311 -16.84 5.03 6.17
CA ILE A 311 -17.12 3.61 6.43
C ILE A 311 -18.49 3.21 5.88
N GLU A 312 -18.67 1.93 5.53
CA GLU A 312 -20.02 1.37 5.41
C GLU A 312 -20.40 0.71 6.74
N VAL A 313 -21.57 1.02 7.26
CA VAL A 313 -22.11 0.46 8.49
C VAL A 313 -23.37 -0.32 8.15
N ARG A 314 -23.48 -1.56 8.60
CA ARG A 314 -24.71 -2.33 8.46
C ARG A 314 -25.66 -1.98 9.61
N LEU A 315 -26.77 -1.35 9.26
CA LEU A 315 -27.88 -1.04 10.17
C LEU A 315 -29.04 -1.95 9.80
N ASP A 316 -29.36 -2.90 10.66
CA ASP A 316 -30.30 -4.00 10.36
C ASP A 316 -29.88 -4.77 9.08
N MET A 317 -30.66 -4.63 8.00
CA MET A 317 -30.42 -5.29 6.71
C MET A 317 -29.75 -4.36 5.68
N ASP A 318 -29.64 -3.06 5.98
CA ASP A 318 -29.18 -2.05 5.03
C ASP A 318 -27.76 -1.58 5.32
N TRP A 319 -27.04 -1.26 4.25
CA TRP A 319 -25.70 -0.68 4.33
C TRP A 319 -25.74 0.84 4.11
N MET A 320 -25.26 1.56 5.11
CA MET A 320 -25.19 3.02 5.11
C MET A 320 -23.74 3.51 5.07
N THR A 321 -23.46 4.51 4.24
CA THR A 321 -22.19 5.22 4.24
C THR A 321 -22.18 6.25 5.37
N VAL A 322 -21.12 6.25 6.18
CA VAL A 322 -20.93 7.19 7.28
C VAL A 322 -19.57 7.87 7.11
N PRO A 323 -19.53 9.21 6.92
CA PRO A 323 -18.28 9.93 6.75
C PRO A 323 -17.51 10.05 8.07
N ALA A 324 -16.20 10.21 7.97
CA ALA A 324 -15.38 10.66 9.07
C ALA A 324 -15.80 12.08 9.48
N VAL A 325 -15.71 12.38 10.78
CA VAL A 325 -16.00 13.73 11.30
C VAL A 325 -14.90 14.72 10.94
N MET A 326 -13.72 14.22 10.57
CA MET A 326 -12.59 15.02 10.13
C MET A 326 -12.47 14.88 8.61
N ASP A 327 -12.88 15.90 7.88
CA ASP A 327 -12.89 15.89 6.41
C ASP A 327 -11.50 15.65 5.81
N ALA A 328 -10.45 16.08 6.52
CA ALA A 328 -9.06 15.91 6.13
C ALA A 328 -8.60 14.45 5.90
N VAL A 329 -9.33 13.45 6.43
CA VAL A 329 -8.98 12.03 6.21
C VAL A 329 -9.54 11.45 4.91
N HIS A 330 -10.37 12.21 4.20
CA HIS A 330 -10.92 11.76 2.92
C HIS A 330 -9.81 11.54 1.89
N GLY A 331 -9.75 10.34 1.29
CA GLY A 331 -8.69 9.95 0.37
C GLY A 331 -7.34 9.68 1.03
N LEU A 332 -7.27 9.58 2.38
CA LEU A 332 -6.07 9.13 3.08
C LEU A 332 -6.06 7.62 3.23
N SER A 333 -4.88 7.02 3.09
CA SER A 333 -4.68 5.64 3.50
C SER A 333 -4.44 5.54 5.01
N ALA A 334 -4.86 4.42 5.60
CA ALA A 334 -4.63 4.07 6.99
C ALA A 334 -3.14 4.08 7.38
N GLN A 335 -2.26 3.70 6.45
CA GLN A 335 -0.82 3.69 6.67
C GLN A 335 -0.25 5.10 6.76
N LEU A 336 -0.66 6.00 5.86
CA LEU A 336 -0.24 7.40 5.92
C LEU A 336 -0.76 8.05 7.21
N TRP A 337 -2.00 7.76 7.58
CA TRP A 337 -2.59 8.20 8.84
C TRP A 337 -1.80 7.71 10.06
N ALA A 338 -1.55 6.41 10.18
CA ALA A 338 -0.81 5.83 11.29
C ALA A 338 0.61 6.39 11.41
N SER A 339 1.28 6.65 10.28
CA SER A 339 2.57 7.35 10.25
C SER A 339 2.47 8.78 10.78
N ALA A 340 1.47 9.56 10.32
CA ALA A 340 1.26 10.93 10.82
C ALA A 340 0.97 10.98 12.31
N VAL A 341 0.13 10.08 12.81
CA VAL A 341 -0.14 9.98 14.25
C VAL A 341 1.14 9.65 15.01
N ARG A 342 1.98 8.73 14.50
CA ARG A 342 3.24 8.36 15.15
C ARG A 342 4.20 9.54 15.26
N ASP A 343 4.35 10.32 14.19
CA ASP A 343 5.24 11.48 14.16
C ASP A 343 4.75 12.59 15.10
N VAL A 344 3.44 12.86 15.09
CA VAL A 344 2.83 13.84 15.99
C VAL A 344 2.97 13.44 17.46
N ARG A 345 2.79 12.16 17.81
CA ARG A 345 3.00 11.67 19.18
C ARG A 345 4.46 11.66 19.60
N ALA A 346 5.38 11.41 18.68
CA ALA A 346 6.81 11.49 18.97
C ALA A 346 7.25 12.93 19.29
N ALA A 347 6.62 13.93 18.68
CA ALA A 347 6.89 15.34 18.94
C ALA A 347 6.35 15.83 20.30
N ASP A 348 5.22 15.29 20.78
CA ASP A 348 4.60 15.68 22.06
C ASP A 348 3.89 14.50 22.75
N PRO A 349 4.62 13.61 23.46
CA PRO A 349 4.08 12.36 23.99
C PRO A 349 3.00 12.52 25.07
N GLU A 350 3.02 13.62 25.83
CA GLU A 350 2.10 13.85 26.96
C GLU A 350 0.75 14.45 26.52
N ARG A 351 0.72 15.08 25.33
CA ARG A 351 -0.50 15.65 24.78
C ARG A 351 -1.49 14.57 24.38
N LYS A 352 -2.71 14.66 24.92
CA LYS A 352 -3.81 13.70 24.65
C LYS A 352 -4.79 14.18 23.58
N ARG A 353 -4.71 15.46 23.20
CA ARG A 353 -5.60 16.04 22.21
C ARG A 353 -4.82 16.93 21.29
N TYR A 354 -4.82 16.57 20.02
CA TYR A 354 -4.03 17.25 19.01
C TYR A 354 -4.95 18.18 18.23
N ASP A 355 -4.45 19.38 17.95
CA ASP A 355 -5.13 20.28 17.03
C ASP A 355 -5.08 19.64 15.64
N GLU A 356 -6.21 19.63 14.94
CA GLU A 356 -6.33 19.14 13.58
C GLU A 356 -5.28 19.77 12.65
N LYS A 357 -4.95 21.05 12.87
CA LYS A 357 -3.91 21.76 12.11
C LYS A 357 -2.52 21.13 12.25
N VAL A 358 -2.19 20.60 13.42
CA VAL A 358 -0.89 19.94 13.67
C VAL A 358 -0.82 18.61 12.93
N VAL A 359 -1.90 17.83 12.97
CA VAL A 359 -1.98 16.55 12.26
C VAL A 359 -1.96 16.75 10.75
N LEU A 360 -2.65 17.78 10.26
CA LEU A 360 -2.63 18.19 8.85
C LEU A 360 -1.23 18.62 8.38
N ALA A 361 -0.50 19.38 9.19
CA ALA A 361 0.88 19.76 8.89
C ALA A 361 1.78 18.52 8.80
N ALA A 362 1.68 17.60 9.77
CA ALA A 362 2.44 16.35 9.74
C ALA A 362 2.09 15.48 8.51
N LEU A 363 0.81 15.41 8.13
CA LEU A 363 0.39 14.70 6.91
C LEU A 363 0.99 15.32 5.64
N ARG A 364 1.06 16.64 5.56
CA ARG A 364 1.71 17.33 4.44
C ARG A 364 3.21 17.04 4.40
N ASP A 365 3.89 17.20 5.53
CA ASP A 365 5.33 16.99 5.63
C ASP A 365 5.71 15.53 5.34
N ILE A 366 4.89 14.57 5.78
CA ILE A 366 5.09 13.14 5.46
C ILE A 366 4.87 12.90 3.97
N ARG A 367 3.84 13.47 3.34
CA ARG A 367 3.64 13.30 1.90
C ARG A 367 4.84 13.81 1.11
N GLU A 368 5.38 14.98 1.47
CA GLU A 368 6.56 15.57 0.85
C GLU A 368 7.83 14.73 1.08
N ARG A 369 8.03 14.20 2.30
CA ARG A 369 9.19 13.35 2.62
C ARG A 369 9.08 11.92 2.09
N SER A 370 7.86 11.43 1.91
CA SER A 370 7.58 10.02 1.67
C SER A 370 7.58 9.62 0.19
N GLU A 371 7.80 10.56 -0.74
CA GLU A 371 8.08 10.23 -2.15
C GLU A 371 9.21 9.19 -2.23
N ASP A 372 10.27 9.34 -1.43
CA ASP A 372 11.44 8.44 -1.50
C ASP A 372 11.24 7.07 -0.81
N ALA A 373 10.27 6.92 0.10
CA ALA A 373 10.08 5.71 0.93
C ALA A 373 8.77 4.94 0.65
N GLN A 374 8.00 5.33 -0.36
CA GLN A 374 6.68 4.74 -0.66
C GLN A 374 6.72 3.54 -1.61
N ALA A 375 7.77 3.39 -2.41
CA ALA A 375 7.84 2.40 -3.47
C ALA A 375 7.58 0.97 -2.98
N ALA A 376 8.28 0.51 -1.95
CA ALA A 376 8.04 -0.83 -1.41
C ALA A 376 6.71 -0.96 -0.68
N LYS A 377 6.26 0.07 0.03
CA LYS A 377 4.96 0.00 0.73
C LYS A 377 3.79 -0.23 -0.24
N GLY A 378 3.89 0.24 -1.48
CA GLY A 378 2.89 0.00 -2.50
C GLY A 378 2.93 -1.40 -3.12
N LEU A 379 4.10 -2.03 -3.17
CA LEU A 379 4.27 -3.39 -3.69
C LEU A 379 4.12 -4.46 -2.60
N LEU A 380 4.33 -4.13 -1.33
CA LEU A 380 4.23 -5.08 -0.22
C LEU A 380 2.77 -5.30 0.18
N VAL A 381 2.48 -6.51 0.65
CA VAL A 381 1.18 -6.85 1.21
C VAL A 381 0.94 -6.09 2.51
N ASP A 382 0.15 -5.01 2.45
CA ASP A 382 -0.25 -4.23 3.63
C ASP A 382 -1.56 -4.78 4.24
N GLU A 383 -1.45 -5.83 5.06
CA GLU A 383 -2.61 -6.45 5.74
C GLU A 383 -3.04 -5.61 6.95
N TRP A 384 -4.22 -4.97 6.88
CA TRP A 384 -4.87 -4.28 8.01
C TRP A 384 -5.86 -5.20 8.75
N SER A 385 -5.38 -6.36 9.19
CA SER A 385 -6.19 -7.30 9.96
C SER A 385 -6.75 -6.65 11.24
N GLU A 386 -7.83 -7.22 11.78
CA GLU A 386 -8.41 -6.70 13.02
C GLU A 386 -7.38 -6.70 14.16
N GLU A 387 -6.51 -7.70 14.26
CA GLU A 387 -5.45 -7.76 15.26
C GLU A 387 -4.44 -6.62 15.09
N ARG A 388 -4.04 -6.32 13.84
CA ARG A 388 -3.15 -5.19 13.56
C ARG A 388 -3.81 -3.88 13.93
N VAL A 389 -5.06 -3.65 13.50
CA VAL A 389 -5.81 -2.43 13.82
C VAL A 389 -5.89 -2.26 15.33
N ARG A 390 -6.29 -3.29 16.07
CA ARG A 390 -6.33 -3.27 17.55
C ARG A 390 -4.96 -2.97 18.16
N ARG A 391 -3.88 -3.57 17.62
CA ARG A 391 -2.51 -3.33 18.08
C ARG A 391 -2.08 -1.88 17.85
N GLU A 392 -2.33 -1.33 16.67
CA GLU A 392 -2.03 0.08 16.38
C GLU A 392 -2.91 1.01 17.22
N GLU A 393 -4.17 0.65 17.47
CA GLU A 393 -5.06 1.41 18.37
C GLU A 393 -4.52 1.44 19.80
N GLN A 394 -4.07 0.30 20.33
CA GLN A 394 -3.49 0.21 21.66
C GLN A 394 -2.14 0.94 21.79
N LYS A 395 -1.31 0.90 20.75
CA LYS A 395 0.00 1.57 20.78
C LYS A 395 -0.09 3.07 20.50
N LEU A 396 -0.81 3.44 19.45
CA LEU A 396 -0.80 4.79 18.87
C LEU A 396 -2.06 5.59 19.16
N MET A 397 -3.20 4.97 19.45
CA MET A 397 -4.48 5.70 19.53
C MET A 397 -4.99 5.89 20.97
N ILE A 398 -4.37 5.25 21.97
CA ILE A 398 -4.72 5.47 23.38
C ILE A 398 -4.46 6.94 23.74
N GLY A 399 -5.55 7.65 24.06
CA GLY A 399 -5.49 9.07 24.39
C GLY A 399 -5.11 9.94 23.21
N PHE A 400 -5.27 9.49 21.96
CA PHE A 400 -5.13 10.32 20.77
C PHE A 400 -6.54 10.68 20.27
N GLN A 401 -6.92 11.94 20.38
CA GLN A 401 -8.18 12.45 19.85
C GLN A 401 -7.92 13.58 18.87
N THR A 402 -8.54 13.50 17.70
CA THR A 402 -8.45 14.49 16.62
C THR A 402 -9.84 14.95 16.19
N GLY A 403 -9.90 16.16 15.62
CA GLY A 403 -11.14 16.79 15.21
C GLY A 403 -11.90 17.54 16.32
N PRO A 404 -13.04 18.16 15.97
CA PRO A 404 -13.80 19.00 16.88
C PRO A 404 -14.32 18.21 18.08
N ALA A 405 -14.42 18.88 19.24
CA ALA A 405 -14.98 18.25 20.43
C ALA A 405 -16.41 17.80 20.10
N PRO A 406 -16.85 16.61 20.55
CA PRO A 406 -18.26 16.26 20.38
C PRO A 406 -19.11 17.35 21.02
N GLN A 407 -19.82 18.12 20.19
CA GLN A 407 -20.77 19.11 20.65
C GLN A 407 -22.07 18.38 20.97
N LYS A 408 -22.69 18.70 22.11
CA LYS A 408 -24.05 18.21 22.36
C LYS A 408 -24.95 18.80 21.28
N ALA A 409 -25.68 17.95 20.55
CA ALA A 409 -26.72 18.42 19.66
C ALA A 409 -27.63 19.38 20.44
N ALA A 410 -27.87 20.57 19.90
CA ALA A 410 -28.84 21.49 20.47
C ALA A 410 -30.18 20.76 20.52
N ARG A 411 -30.78 20.64 21.71
CA ARG A 411 -32.15 20.13 21.82
C ARG A 411 -33.04 21.04 20.98
N LYS A 412 -33.71 20.48 19.97
CA LYS A 412 -34.69 21.22 19.14
C LYS A 412 -35.85 21.75 20.00
N ASP A 413 -36.00 21.23 21.21
CA ASP A 413 -37.06 21.50 22.17
C ASP A 413 -36.80 22.76 23.03
N GLY A 414 -35.69 23.48 22.83
CA GLY A 414 -35.44 24.78 23.47
C GLY A 414 -35.10 24.74 24.97
N ILE A 415 -34.96 23.56 25.58
CA ILE A 415 -34.63 23.42 27.01
C ILE A 415 -33.13 23.14 27.20
N GLY A 416 -32.41 24.15 27.71
CA GLY A 416 -31.00 24.09 28.12
C GLY A 416 -30.14 25.10 27.36
N ARG A 417 -29.76 26.21 28.02
CA ARG A 417 -28.82 27.18 27.45
C ARG A 417 -27.41 26.59 27.43
N SER A 418 -26.77 26.59 26.26
CA SER A 418 -25.32 26.42 26.15
C SER A 418 -24.68 27.72 26.66
N VAL A 419 -24.01 27.66 27.80
CA VAL A 419 -23.21 28.79 28.31
C VAL A 419 -21.86 28.71 27.62
N VAL A 420 -21.61 29.63 26.70
CA VAL A 420 -20.26 29.89 26.18
C VAL A 420 -19.54 30.65 27.30
N PRO A 421 -18.45 30.13 27.89
CA PRO A 421 -17.69 30.92 28.85
C PRO A 421 -17.11 32.13 28.11
N GLU A 422 -17.41 33.34 28.61
CA GLU A 422 -16.70 34.54 28.20
C GLU A 422 -15.20 34.31 28.38
N ARG A 423 -14.41 34.71 27.38
CA ARG A 423 -12.96 34.71 27.49
C ARG A 423 -12.61 35.61 28.67
N ASP A 424 -11.98 35.04 29.70
CA ASP A 424 -11.29 35.83 30.71
C ASP A 424 -10.19 36.64 30.02
N ASP A 425 -10.47 37.91 29.72
CA ASP A 425 -9.46 38.91 29.42
C ASP A 425 -8.74 39.25 30.74
N THR A 426 -7.91 38.35 31.22
CA THR A 426 -6.93 38.71 32.26
C THR A 426 -5.77 39.44 31.58
N PRO A 427 -5.49 40.72 31.90
CA PRO A 427 -4.38 41.45 31.30
C PRO A 427 -3.06 40.78 31.70
N SER A 428 -2.26 40.43 30.70
CA SER A 428 -0.93 39.86 30.83
C SER A 428 -0.02 40.84 31.61
N ALA A 429 0.27 40.52 32.87
CA ALA A 429 1.27 41.22 33.65
C ALA A 429 2.65 40.96 33.03
N THR A 430 3.13 41.94 32.27
CA THR A 430 4.49 41.99 31.72
C THR A 430 5.48 42.06 32.89
N ARG A 431 6.10 40.93 33.27
CA ARG A 431 7.31 40.95 34.10
C ARG A 431 8.50 41.27 33.20
N SER A 432 8.86 42.54 33.15
CA SER A 432 10.15 43.01 32.65
C SER A 432 11.27 42.38 33.47
N ALA A 433 12.08 41.55 32.83
CA ALA A 433 13.30 40.99 33.41
C ALA A 433 14.36 42.10 33.50
N THR A 434 14.64 42.56 34.72
CA THR A 434 15.78 43.43 35.00
C THR A 434 17.07 42.61 35.01
N THR A 435 18.06 43.20 34.36
CA THR A 435 19.40 42.76 34.01
C THR A 435 20.26 42.28 35.18
N ALA A 436 21.18 41.39 34.83
CA ALA A 436 22.21 40.78 35.66
C ALA A 436 23.10 41.75 36.45
N ARG A 437 23.52 41.31 37.66
CA ARG A 437 24.90 41.45 38.14
C ARG A 437 25.17 40.45 39.27
N ARG A 438 25.97 39.43 38.96
CA ARG A 438 26.61 38.54 39.94
C ARG A 438 28.09 38.96 39.98
N GLY A 439 28.53 39.51 41.10
CA GLY A 439 29.90 39.97 41.32
C GLY A 439 30.34 39.70 42.76
N THR A 440 31.06 38.57 42.93
CA THR A 440 32.20 38.33 43.83
C THR A 440 32.14 38.72 45.32
N ARG A 441 32.23 37.69 46.16
CA ARG A 441 32.75 37.69 47.54
C ARG A 441 34.29 37.71 47.50
N LYS A 442 34.96 38.60 48.25
CA LYS A 442 35.83 38.28 49.42
C LYS A 442 36.85 39.38 49.78
N ASP A 443 36.96 39.57 51.11
CA ASP A 443 38.14 39.83 51.95
C ASP A 443 38.92 41.17 51.85
N GLY A 444 38.73 42.01 52.89
CA GLY A 444 39.80 42.30 53.87
C GLY A 444 40.79 43.46 53.65
N VAL A 445 41.02 44.20 54.75
CA VAL A 445 42.27 44.88 55.17
C VAL A 445 42.40 46.41 54.93
N SER A 446 42.02 47.15 55.98
CA SER A 446 42.82 48.10 56.77
C SER A 446 44.20 48.60 56.25
N ARG A 447 44.32 49.93 56.17
CA ARG A 447 45.46 50.81 56.59
C ARG A 447 46.76 50.91 55.75
N PHE A 448 47.08 52.18 55.48
CA PHE A 448 48.37 52.90 55.55
C PHE A 448 49.44 52.71 54.46
N ASP A 449 49.93 53.89 54.00
CA ASP A 449 51.28 54.31 53.58
C ASP A 449 52.13 53.35 52.71
N LYS A 450 52.74 53.78 51.59
CA LYS A 450 53.53 55.00 51.34
C LYS A 450 53.82 55.10 49.85
#